data_AF-A0AAV2IKI5-F1
#
_entry.id   AF-A0AAV2IKI5-F1
#
_cell.length_a   1.000
_cell.length_b   1.000
_cell.length_c   1.000
_cell.angle_alpha   90.00
_cell.angle_beta   90.00
_cell.angle_gamma   90.00
#
_symmetry.space_group_name_H-M   'P 1'
#
loop_
_entity.id
_entity.type
_entity.pdbx_description
1 polymer ?
#
loop_
_entity_poly.entity_id
_entity_poly.type
_entity_poly.pdbx_seq_one_letter_code
_entity_poly.pdbx_strand_id
1 'polypeptide(L)'
;MTTRTNSSDTFLSIENKSSLINMEGEHLYRQRFQNMKLVLKELQEQLAIYKNRCAGVDTVALMLKESKLEVVKLTRQCKAFETAVANLQNRLSTNGLSSSVNIEETEVYVPGASKQTLDNLARENARLRSQLKNNEGQNGKRSLEDHYLSKDVLENFEAENKQLKEQLQESENLRLGLANQYKANIEKLKAEYELQLQTLEQALKEQLQKKRSYSKDEDERKEIGCQTAEEPPSKIEELRESLKHLSRQCLDLGNDLENIYLVENYHTKENSQVKEKMSGVSEEVYADLERRLNQVVMMNQRWQAHNDSQEQQVHLLGARIAELEDINQDMENLRAETEILRLENQRLKYDVENLTRESKQRRPQPEMDHGLVEILKQQIQVCTEDFNTERKDREQAVNRAKALQDEVNRLKNERDLLKQEVEMFKANKSPPETPVDRRIPGYQPIANLNRYKMRGVDYNMQRVPPHLSPAPYWSSGPSPSSSISPVTSPVPMSFSSNSMAGDRSSSYAPSSQDSAVGLSTRGGAQRPPAGHTDTNFHSMPRAMRSSTPDNSQISGISQQHDSGNVSMPAVSRKTSSTSSSGKTKGDYLTCPKCNQEFSEKQEQDLLAHIEQCKD
;
A
#
# COMPACT_ATOMS: atom_id res chain seq x y z
N MET A 1 63.86 41.29 104.39
CA MET A 1 62.72 40.40 104.08
C MET A 1 62.05 40.91 102.82
N THR A 2 62.29 40.26 101.70
CA THR A 2 61.96 40.74 100.35
C THR A 2 61.07 39.70 99.69
N THR A 3 59.80 40.07 99.46
CA THR A 3 58.81 39.25 98.77
C THR A 3 59.00 39.38 97.26
N ARG A 4 59.53 38.33 96.62
CA ARG A 4 59.57 38.17 95.17
C ARG A 4 58.25 37.56 94.72
N THR A 5 57.45 38.32 93.99
CA THR A 5 56.22 37.88 93.34
C THR A 5 56.55 37.05 92.10
N ASN A 6 56.21 35.76 92.13
CA ASN A 6 56.18 34.89 90.95
C ASN A 6 54.95 35.22 90.11
N SER A 7 55.13 36.07 89.09
CA SER A 7 54.10 36.44 88.11
C SER A 7 54.31 35.77 86.74
N SER A 8 55.16 34.75 86.66
CA SER A 8 55.54 34.10 85.39
C SER A 8 54.74 32.83 85.06
N ASP A 9 54.09 32.18 86.05
CA ASP A 9 53.39 30.90 85.84
C ASP A 9 51.93 31.07 85.38
N THR A 10 51.38 32.28 85.41
CA THR A 10 49.99 32.54 84.97
C THR A 10 49.90 32.82 83.47
N PHE A 11 50.99 33.19 82.81
CA PHE A 11 51.00 33.56 81.39
C PHE A 11 51.06 32.33 80.47
N LEU A 12 51.83 31.31 80.83
CA LEU A 12 51.93 30.04 80.07
C LEU A 12 50.65 29.16 80.16
N SER A 13 49.76 29.42 81.13
CA SER A 13 48.49 28.70 81.27
C SER A 13 47.39 29.26 80.35
N ILE A 14 47.49 30.52 79.93
CA ILE A 14 46.50 31.16 79.04
C ILE A 14 46.79 30.80 77.57
N GLU A 15 48.05 30.74 77.16
CA GLU A 15 48.43 30.32 75.79
C GLU A 15 48.07 28.86 75.50
N ASN A 16 48.22 27.95 76.49
CA ASN A 16 47.81 26.54 76.32
C ASN A 16 46.30 26.34 76.25
N LYS A 17 45.48 27.17 76.91
CA LYS A 17 44.01 27.10 76.80
C LYS A 17 43.50 27.66 75.47
N SER A 18 44.16 28.68 74.90
CA SER A 18 43.79 29.24 73.60
C SER A 18 44.08 28.25 72.45
N SER A 19 45.15 27.47 72.54
CA SER A 19 45.47 26.41 71.58
C SER A 19 44.44 25.26 71.61
N LEU A 20 43.97 24.86 72.80
CA LEU A 20 42.96 23.81 72.95
C LEU A 20 41.60 24.21 72.37
N ILE A 21 41.18 25.46 72.56
CA ILE A 21 39.93 26.01 72.02
C ILE A 21 39.98 26.08 70.48
N ASN A 22 41.14 26.41 69.90
CA ASN A 22 41.31 26.41 68.44
C ASN A 22 41.27 24.99 67.85
N MET A 23 41.87 24.00 68.52
CA MET A 23 41.82 22.60 68.09
C MET A 23 40.40 22.00 68.13
N GLU A 24 39.61 22.31 69.17
CA GLU A 24 38.21 21.89 69.25
C GLU A 24 37.34 22.57 68.17
N GLY A 25 37.61 23.85 67.87
CA GLY A 25 36.95 24.57 66.78
C GLY A 25 37.22 23.97 65.40
N GLU A 26 38.47 23.61 65.12
CA GLU A 26 38.84 22.94 63.86
C GLU A 26 38.21 21.55 63.73
N HIS A 27 38.15 20.78 64.81
CA HIS A 27 37.51 19.47 64.80
C HIS A 27 36.00 19.57 64.53
N LEU A 28 35.31 20.52 65.19
CA LEU A 28 33.89 20.79 64.94
C LEU A 28 33.64 21.26 63.51
N TYR A 29 34.52 22.10 62.96
CA TYR A 29 34.42 22.53 61.56
C TYR A 29 34.60 21.36 60.59
N ARG A 30 35.62 20.52 60.79
CA ARG A 30 35.84 19.30 59.98
C ARG A 30 34.65 18.35 60.05
N GLN A 31 34.08 18.14 61.24
CA GLN A 31 32.90 17.30 61.42
C GLN A 31 31.69 17.88 60.69
N ARG A 32 31.42 19.19 60.81
CA ARG A 32 30.34 19.85 60.07
C ARG A 32 30.54 19.77 58.56
N PHE A 33 31.78 19.94 58.09
CA PHE A 33 32.11 19.81 56.68
C PHE A 33 31.89 18.37 56.17
N GLN A 34 32.29 17.35 56.94
CA GLN A 34 32.03 15.95 56.62
C GLN A 34 30.54 15.65 56.58
N ASN A 35 29.77 16.14 57.56
CA ASN A 35 28.31 16.00 57.57
C ASN A 35 27.68 16.68 56.34
N MET A 36 28.11 17.89 56.00
CA MET A 36 27.63 18.60 54.80
C MET A 36 27.97 17.83 53.52
N LYS A 37 29.16 17.23 53.45
CA LYS A 37 29.56 16.38 52.32
C LYS A 37 28.68 15.13 52.18
N LEU A 38 28.29 14.51 53.29
CA LEU A 38 27.35 13.38 53.29
C LEU A 38 25.96 13.81 52.81
N VAL A 39 25.45 14.95 53.29
CA VAL A 39 24.16 15.51 52.83
C VAL A 39 24.19 15.82 51.33
N LEU A 40 25.28 16.44 50.83
CA LEU A 40 25.43 16.71 49.40
C LEU A 40 25.45 15.43 48.57
N LYS A 41 26.12 14.38 49.05
CA LYS A 41 26.15 13.08 48.38
C LYS A 41 24.75 12.44 48.35
N GLU A 42 24.02 12.49 49.47
CA GLU A 42 22.65 11.98 49.55
C GLU A 42 21.71 12.74 48.60
N LEU A 43 21.81 14.07 48.54
CA LEU A 43 21.02 14.87 47.60
C LEU A 43 21.36 14.57 46.13
N GLN A 44 22.65 14.31 45.82
CA GLN A 44 23.06 13.88 44.49
C GLN A 44 22.49 12.50 44.13
N GLU A 45 22.50 11.54 45.07
CA GLU A 45 21.90 10.21 44.88
C GLU A 45 20.38 10.31 44.69
N GLN A 46 19.69 11.13 45.49
CA GLN A 46 18.25 11.40 45.33
C GLN A 46 17.95 12.02 43.96
N LEU A 47 18.74 13.01 43.53
CA LEU A 47 18.60 13.63 42.21
C LEU A 47 18.77 12.60 41.08
N ALA A 48 19.74 11.69 41.19
CA ALA A 48 19.94 10.62 40.21
C ALA A 48 18.74 9.67 40.17
N ILE A 49 18.18 9.28 41.32
CA ILE A 49 16.96 8.46 41.41
C ILE A 49 15.78 9.16 40.74
N TYR A 50 15.60 10.47 40.98
CA TYR A 50 14.53 11.24 40.34
C TYR A 50 14.71 11.32 38.81
N LYS A 51 15.94 11.53 38.31
CA LYS A 51 16.22 11.51 36.87
C LYS A 51 15.86 10.16 36.24
N ASN A 52 16.23 9.06 36.89
CA ASN A 52 15.87 7.71 36.43
C ASN A 52 14.36 7.48 36.43
N ARG A 53 13.65 7.98 37.45
CA ARG A 53 12.17 7.90 37.50
C ARG A 53 11.52 8.69 36.38
N CYS A 54 11.99 9.91 36.10
CA CYS A 54 11.49 10.71 34.98
C CYS A 54 11.71 10.00 33.64
N ALA A 55 12.93 9.48 33.39
CA ALA A 55 13.22 8.70 32.19
C ALA A 55 12.32 7.45 32.06
N GLY A 56 12.00 6.78 33.17
CA GLY A 56 11.06 5.67 33.19
C GLY A 56 9.63 6.08 32.79
N VAL A 57 9.16 7.25 33.26
CA VAL A 57 7.84 7.80 32.87
C VAL A 57 7.81 8.13 31.38
N ASP A 58 8.89 8.71 30.83
CA ASP A 58 8.99 9.02 29.41
C ASP A 58 8.94 7.75 28.53
N THR A 59 9.63 6.69 28.93
CA THR A 59 9.57 5.38 28.26
C THR A 59 8.14 4.81 28.27
N VAL A 60 7.45 4.86 29.42
CA VAL A 60 6.05 4.38 29.51
C VAL A 60 5.12 5.24 28.66
N ALA A 61 5.35 6.55 28.59
CA ALA A 61 4.57 7.46 27.75
C ALA A 61 4.76 7.14 26.24
N LEU A 62 5.98 6.81 25.81
CA LEU A 62 6.26 6.35 24.46
C LEU A 62 5.55 5.02 24.15
N MET A 63 5.67 4.02 25.02
CA MET A 63 4.98 2.72 24.84
C MET A 63 3.45 2.89 24.78
N LEU A 64 2.88 3.80 25.58
CA LEU A 64 1.45 4.10 25.53
C LEU A 64 1.05 4.75 24.21
N LYS A 65 1.89 5.63 23.65
CA LYS A 65 1.67 6.25 22.34
C LYS A 65 1.70 5.20 21.22
N GLU A 66 2.69 4.31 21.22
CA GLU A 66 2.81 3.20 20.26
C GLU A 66 1.62 2.24 20.34
N SER A 67 1.23 1.85 21.56
CA SER A 67 0.05 1.00 21.78
C SER A 67 -1.23 1.63 21.25
N LYS A 68 -1.44 2.94 21.44
CA LYS A 68 -2.59 3.66 20.88
C LYS A 68 -2.59 3.65 19.35
N LEU A 69 -1.43 3.80 18.71
CA LEU A 69 -1.32 3.73 17.26
C LEU A 69 -1.64 2.33 16.73
N GLU A 70 -1.17 1.28 17.40
CA GLU A 70 -1.47 -0.11 17.03
C GLU A 70 -2.96 -0.42 17.17
N VAL A 71 -3.63 0.05 18.24
CA VAL A 71 -5.08 -0.08 18.40
C VAL A 71 -5.84 0.60 17.25
N VAL A 72 -5.42 1.79 16.81
CA VAL A 72 -6.03 2.48 15.66
C VAL A 72 -5.83 1.69 14.37
N LYS A 73 -4.63 1.14 14.15
CA LYS A 73 -4.31 0.31 12.98
C LYS A 73 -5.15 -0.96 12.94
N LEU A 74 -5.22 -1.71 14.04
CA LEU A 74 -6.03 -2.92 14.15
C LEU A 74 -7.52 -2.60 13.98
N THR A 75 -8.02 -1.49 14.54
CA THR A 75 -9.40 -1.06 14.33
C THR A 75 -9.71 -0.78 12.86
N ARG A 76 -8.78 -0.17 12.11
CA ARG A 76 -8.94 0.02 10.66
C ARG A 76 -8.95 -1.30 9.90
N GLN A 77 -8.08 -2.25 10.28
CA GLN A 77 -8.06 -3.60 9.68
C GLN A 77 -9.37 -4.36 9.95
N CYS A 78 -9.88 -4.34 11.18
CA CYS A 78 -11.17 -4.95 11.51
C CYS A 78 -12.30 -4.40 10.63
N LYS A 79 -12.40 -3.07 10.48
CA LYS A 79 -13.41 -2.44 9.60
C LYS A 79 -13.25 -2.84 8.12
N ALA A 80 -12.02 -2.98 7.65
CA ALA A 80 -11.75 -3.44 6.29
C ALA A 80 -12.22 -4.89 6.09
N PHE A 81 -11.94 -5.78 7.05
CA PHE A 81 -12.42 -7.16 7.02
C PHE A 81 -13.93 -7.26 7.16
N GLU A 82 -14.56 -6.50 8.05
CA GLU A 82 -16.03 -6.41 8.17
C GLU A 82 -16.66 -5.99 6.83
N THR A 83 -16.09 -5.00 6.15
CA THR A 83 -16.54 -4.55 4.83
C THR A 83 -16.37 -5.65 3.78
N ALA A 84 -15.24 -6.37 3.80
CA ALA A 84 -14.99 -7.50 2.90
C ALA A 84 -15.98 -8.64 3.15
N VAL A 85 -16.25 -8.99 4.41
CA VAL A 85 -17.24 -9.99 4.80
C VAL A 85 -18.64 -9.58 4.33
N ALA A 86 -19.05 -8.33 4.55
CA ALA A 86 -20.33 -7.82 4.08
C ALA A 86 -20.44 -7.89 2.54
N ASN A 87 -19.38 -7.55 1.82
CA ASN A 87 -19.33 -7.66 0.36
C ASN A 87 -19.43 -9.12 -0.12
N LEU A 88 -18.75 -10.06 0.55
CA LEU A 88 -18.83 -11.48 0.24
C LEU A 88 -20.21 -12.05 0.56
N GLN A 89 -20.80 -11.70 1.69
CA GLN A 89 -22.17 -12.07 2.05
C GLN A 89 -23.18 -11.54 1.02
N ASN A 90 -23.02 -10.30 0.56
CA ASN A 90 -23.85 -9.73 -0.50
C ASN A 90 -23.69 -10.51 -1.82
N ARG A 91 -22.46 -10.84 -2.22
CA ARG A 91 -22.18 -11.68 -3.40
C ARG A 91 -22.80 -13.07 -3.28
N LEU A 92 -22.73 -13.71 -2.12
CA LEU A 92 -23.37 -15.00 -1.88
C LEU A 92 -24.89 -14.90 -2.06
N SER A 93 -25.52 -13.90 -1.42
CA SER A 93 -26.97 -13.67 -1.52
C SER A 93 -27.42 -13.39 -2.96
N THR A 94 -26.64 -12.61 -3.71
CA THR A 94 -26.91 -12.29 -5.14
C THR A 94 -26.85 -13.53 -6.02
N ASN A 95 -26.00 -14.52 -5.66
CA ASN A 95 -25.88 -15.78 -6.39
C ASN A 95 -26.85 -16.86 -5.88
N GLY A 96 -27.81 -16.51 -5.02
CA GLY A 96 -28.79 -17.47 -4.47
C GLY A 96 -28.19 -18.46 -3.48
N LEU A 97 -26.97 -18.22 -2.99
CA LEU A 97 -26.39 -18.98 -1.90
C LEU A 97 -26.87 -18.37 -0.59
N SER A 98 -27.41 -19.21 0.29
CA SER A 98 -27.85 -18.76 1.61
C SER A 98 -26.65 -18.16 2.36
N SER A 99 -26.84 -17.00 3.01
CA SER A 99 -25.79 -16.37 3.83
C SER A 99 -25.37 -17.24 5.03
N SER A 100 -26.10 -18.32 5.28
CA SER A 100 -25.90 -19.31 6.33
C SER A 100 -25.16 -20.58 5.88
N VAL A 101 -24.54 -20.60 4.69
CA VAL A 101 -23.71 -21.75 4.27
C VAL A 101 -22.44 -21.76 5.11
N ASN A 102 -22.48 -22.55 6.18
CA ASN A 102 -21.33 -22.86 7.02
C ASN A 102 -20.51 -23.91 6.27
N ILE A 103 -19.53 -23.47 5.48
CA ILE A 103 -18.57 -24.38 4.85
C ILE A 103 -17.65 -24.85 5.98
N GLU A 104 -17.85 -26.09 6.45
CA GLU A 104 -16.88 -26.70 7.37
C GLU A 104 -15.51 -26.72 6.69
N GLU A 105 -14.43 -26.48 7.44
CA GLU A 105 -13.05 -26.36 6.93
C GLU A 105 -12.57 -27.56 6.09
N THR A 106 -13.29 -28.67 6.10
CA THR A 106 -12.99 -29.90 5.36
C THR A 106 -13.73 -30.05 4.02
N GLU A 107 -14.70 -29.21 3.70
CA GLU A 107 -15.43 -29.31 2.44
C GLU A 107 -14.73 -28.50 1.32
N VAL A 108 -14.12 -29.22 0.38
CA VAL A 108 -13.53 -28.63 -0.83
C VAL A 108 -14.66 -28.17 -1.76
N TYR A 109 -15.11 -26.93 -1.55
CA TYR A 109 -16.03 -26.27 -2.47
C TYR A 109 -15.27 -25.88 -3.74
N VAL A 110 -15.49 -26.62 -4.83
CA VAL A 110 -15.03 -26.22 -6.16
C VAL A 110 -16.08 -25.27 -6.74
N PRO A 111 -15.80 -23.97 -6.90
CA PRO A 111 -16.77 -23.05 -7.51
C PRO A 111 -17.02 -23.49 -8.95
N GLY A 112 -18.20 -24.04 -9.22
CA GLY A 112 -18.64 -24.30 -10.58
C GLY A 112 -18.76 -22.97 -11.34
N ALA A 113 -18.42 -22.96 -12.63
CA ALA A 113 -18.70 -21.81 -13.48
C ALA A 113 -20.19 -21.45 -13.37
N SER A 114 -20.50 -20.15 -13.27
CA SER A 114 -21.88 -19.70 -13.06
C SER A 114 -22.81 -20.32 -14.13
N LYS A 115 -24.04 -20.66 -13.74
CA LYS A 115 -25.03 -21.22 -14.68
C LYS A 115 -25.16 -20.35 -15.95
N GLN A 116 -25.13 -19.03 -15.79
CA GLN A 116 -25.15 -18.08 -16.89
C GLN A 116 -23.91 -18.19 -17.79
N THR A 117 -22.73 -18.41 -17.23
CA THR A 117 -21.49 -18.65 -17.99
C THR A 117 -21.59 -19.94 -18.78
N LEU A 118 -22.09 -21.02 -18.19
CA LEU A 118 -22.32 -22.30 -18.88
C LEU A 118 -23.35 -22.15 -20.00
N ASP A 119 -24.46 -21.45 -19.75
CA ASP A 119 -25.49 -21.18 -20.77
C ASP A 119 -24.96 -20.30 -21.91
N ASN A 120 -24.12 -19.31 -21.60
CA ASN A 120 -23.46 -18.47 -22.61
C ASN A 120 -22.46 -19.28 -23.44
N LEU A 121 -21.64 -20.13 -22.81
CA LEU A 121 -20.70 -21.02 -23.49
C LEU A 121 -21.42 -22.05 -24.36
N ALA A 122 -22.58 -22.57 -23.91
CA ALA A 122 -23.40 -23.48 -24.69
C ALA A 122 -23.98 -22.78 -25.94
N ARG A 123 -24.52 -21.57 -25.77
CA ARG A 123 -25.02 -20.74 -26.89
C ARG A 123 -23.92 -20.39 -27.88
N GLU A 124 -22.75 -19.97 -27.40
CA GLU A 124 -21.64 -19.60 -28.27
C GLU A 124 -21.05 -20.83 -28.97
N ASN A 125 -20.94 -21.98 -28.29
CA ASN A 125 -20.58 -23.24 -28.96
C ASN A 125 -21.57 -23.63 -30.06
N ALA A 126 -22.87 -23.46 -29.84
CA ALA A 126 -23.88 -23.73 -30.86
C ALA A 126 -23.76 -22.75 -32.05
N ARG A 127 -23.47 -21.48 -31.76
CA ARG A 127 -23.22 -20.43 -32.77
C ARG A 127 -21.97 -20.75 -33.60
N LEU A 128 -20.85 -21.06 -32.96
CA LEU A 128 -19.58 -21.40 -33.61
C LEU A 128 -19.69 -22.68 -34.43
N ARG A 129 -20.35 -23.73 -33.92
CA ARG A 129 -20.64 -24.94 -34.71
C ARG A 129 -21.46 -24.64 -35.96
N SER A 130 -22.42 -23.72 -35.87
CA SER A 130 -23.22 -23.29 -37.03
C SER A 130 -22.39 -22.47 -38.02
N GLN A 131 -21.49 -21.60 -37.54
CA GLN A 131 -20.58 -20.83 -38.39
C GLN A 131 -19.55 -21.72 -39.08
N LEU A 132 -18.96 -22.70 -38.39
CA LEU A 132 -18.04 -23.67 -38.97
C LEU A 132 -18.73 -24.50 -40.05
N LYS A 133 -19.93 -25.00 -39.78
CA LYS A 133 -20.73 -25.76 -40.75
C LYS A 133 -21.08 -24.95 -42.01
N ASN A 134 -21.34 -23.64 -41.86
CA ASN A 134 -21.60 -22.75 -42.99
C ASN A 134 -20.33 -22.37 -43.76
N ASN A 135 -19.17 -22.27 -43.09
CA ASN A 135 -17.90 -21.93 -43.73
C ASN A 135 -17.21 -23.12 -44.41
N GLU A 136 -17.37 -24.35 -43.90
CA GLU A 136 -16.86 -25.59 -44.53
C GLU A 136 -17.45 -25.81 -45.94
N GLY A 137 -18.66 -25.29 -46.20
CA GLY A 137 -19.32 -25.42 -47.50
C GLY A 137 -18.82 -24.47 -48.60
N GLN A 138 -18.12 -23.37 -48.27
CA GLN A 138 -17.77 -22.33 -49.26
C GLN A 138 -16.27 -21.99 -49.36
N ASN A 139 -15.43 -22.30 -48.37
CA ASN A 139 -14.10 -21.70 -48.26
C ASN A 139 -12.89 -22.65 -48.34
N GLY A 140 -13.04 -23.84 -48.93
CA GLY A 140 -11.91 -24.77 -49.15
C GLY A 140 -10.72 -24.19 -49.94
N LYS A 141 -10.91 -23.06 -50.64
CA LYS A 141 -9.84 -22.33 -51.35
C LYS A 141 -9.40 -21.01 -50.71
N ARG A 142 -10.23 -20.34 -49.89
CA ARG A 142 -9.84 -19.09 -49.18
C ARG A 142 -9.02 -19.36 -47.92
N SER A 143 -9.17 -20.54 -47.31
CA SER A 143 -8.47 -20.95 -46.09
C SER A 143 -6.93 -20.95 -46.24
N LEU A 144 -6.41 -21.25 -47.43
CA LEU A 144 -4.96 -21.24 -47.69
C LEU A 144 -4.39 -19.82 -47.74
N GLU A 145 -5.12 -18.87 -48.32
CA GLU A 145 -4.69 -17.49 -48.49
C GLU A 145 -4.73 -16.72 -47.15
N ASP A 146 -5.77 -16.96 -46.34
CA ASP A 146 -5.86 -16.45 -44.96
C ASP A 146 -4.76 -17.05 -44.06
N HIS A 147 -4.35 -18.30 -44.30
CA HIS A 147 -3.24 -18.92 -43.58
C HIS A 147 -1.89 -18.29 -43.94
N TYR A 148 -1.66 -17.91 -45.19
CA TYR A 148 -0.44 -17.18 -45.58
C TYR A 148 -0.40 -15.77 -44.97
N LEU A 149 -1.52 -15.03 -45.01
CA LEU A 149 -1.60 -13.71 -44.38
C LEU A 149 -1.40 -13.78 -42.86
N SER A 150 -1.99 -14.78 -42.19
CA SER A 150 -1.81 -15.00 -40.75
C SER A 150 -0.35 -15.35 -40.41
N LYS A 151 0.32 -16.11 -41.28
CA LYS A 151 1.74 -16.45 -41.12
C LYS A 151 2.64 -15.22 -41.26
N ASP A 152 2.41 -14.37 -42.26
CA ASP A 152 3.19 -13.13 -42.45
C ASP A 152 3.00 -12.16 -41.27
N VAL A 153 1.78 -12.08 -40.73
CA VAL A 153 1.49 -11.27 -39.53
C VAL A 153 2.20 -11.84 -38.30
N LEU A 154 2.25 -13.15 -38.14
CA LEU A 154 3.00 -13.80 -37.07
C LEU A 154 4.51 -13.57 -37.19
N GLU A 155 5.08 -13.69 -38.39
CA GLU A 155 6.50 -13.40 -38.64
C GLU A 155 6.84 -11.93 -38.32
N ASN A 156 5.95 -11.00 -38.67
CA ASN A 156 6.11 -9.58 -38.30
C ASN A 156 6.05 -9.36 -36.78
N PHE A 157 5.08 -9.99 -36.08
CA PHE A 157 4.99 -9.89 -34.63
C PHE A 157 6.18 -10.56 -33.91
N GLU A 158 6.72 -11.64 -34.46
CA GLU A 158 7.94 -12.27 -33.94
C GLU A 158 9.17 -11.37 -34.14
N ALA A 159 9.29 -10.71 -35.29
CA ALA A 159 10.34 -9.73 -35.56
C ALA A 159 10.24 -8.52 -34.61
N GLU A 160 9.04 -7.97 -34.41
CA GLU A 160 8.77 -6.87 -33.48
C GLU A 160 9.07 -7.27 -32.02
N ASN A 161 8.65 -8.47 -31.60
CA ASN A 161 9.00 -8.99 -30.28
C ASN A 161 10.51 -9.13 -30.08
N LYS A 162 11.23 -9.54 -31.11
CA LYS A 162 12.69 -9.63 -31.06
C LYS A 162 13.32 -8.25 -30.92
N GLN A 163 12.86 -7.27 -31.69
CA GLN A 163 13.33 -5.88 -31.60
C GLN A 163 13.05 -5.27 -30.22
N LEU A 164 11.86 -5.47 -29.66
CA LEU A 164 11.51 -4.98 -28.33
C LEU A 164 12.36 -5.63 -27.23
N LYS A 165 12.70 -6.91 -27.35
CA LYS A 165 13.63 -7.58 -26.43
C LYS A 165 15.04 -7.00 -26.51
N GLU A 166 15.53 -6.71 -27.71
CA GLU A 166 16.83 -6.07 -27.91
C GLU A 166 16.86 -4.65 -27.31
N GLN A 167 15.80 -3.86 -27.50
CA GLN A 167 15.66 -2.52 -26.88
C GLN A 167 15.59 -2.59 -25.35
N LEU A 168 14.87 -3.57 -24.80
CA LEU A 168 14.80 -3.78 -23.35
C LEU A 168 16.18 -4.11 -22.77
N GLN A 169 16.94 -4.99 -23.46
CA GLN A 169 18.30 -5.35 -23.07
C GLN A 169 19.25 -4.15 -23.15
N GLU A 170 19.14 -3.30 -24.17
CA GLU A 170 19.92 -2.06 -24.29
C GLU A 170 19.61 -1.08 -23.15
N SER A 171 18.33 -0.89 -22.82
CA SER A 171 17.91 -0.06 -21.69
C SER A 171 18.40 -0.61 -20.34
N GLU A 172 18.42 -1.94 -20.16
CA GLU A 172 18.97 -2.57 -18.95
C GLU A 172 20.48 -2.36 -18.84
N ASN A 173 21.21 -2.45 -19.95
CA ASN A 173 22.65 -2.19 -20.00
C ASN A 173 22.96 -0.72 -19.67
N LEU A 174 22.19 0.23 -20.21
CA LEU A 174 22.30 1.65 -19.88
C LEU A 174 22.04 1.91 -18.39
N ARG A 175 20.98 1.32 -17.84
CA ARG A 175 20.65 1.43 -16.41
C ARG A 175 21.78 0.87 -15.53
N LEU A 176 22.36 -0.27 -15.91
CA LEU A 176 23.49 -0.86 -15.19
C LEU A 176 24.75 0.03 -15.28
N GLY A 177 25.01 0.62 -16.44
CA GLY A 177 26.09 1.60 -16.65
C GLY A 177 25.96 2.81 -15.74
N LEU A 178 24.76 3.42 -15.69
CA LEU A 178 24.48 4.55 -14.79
C LEU A 178 24.61 4.16 -13.31
N ALA A 179 24.11 2.99 -12.91
CA ALA A 179 24.26 2.50 -11.54
C ALA A 179 25.74 2.34 -11.13
N ASN A 180 26.56 1.80 -12.02
CA ASN A 180 28.01 1.68 -11.80
C ASN A 180 28.70 3.06 -11.72
N GLN A 181 28.29 4.02 -12.55
CA GLN A 181 28.79 5.39 -12.50
C GLN A 181 28.45 6.08 -11.18
N TYR A 182 27.20 5.97 -10.71
CA TYR A 182 26.81 6.52 -9.41
C TYR A 182 27.55 5.85 -8.25
N LYS A 183 27.76 4.53 -8.31
CA LYS A 183 28.56 3.82 -7.31
C LYS A 183 30.00 4.34 -7.25
N ALA A 184 30.65 4.51 -8.40
CA ALA A 184 32.01 5.07 -8.48
C ALA A 184 32.07 6.52 -7.96
N ASN A 185 31.06 7.35 -8.26
CA ASN A 185 30.98 8.71 -7.73
C ASN A 185 30.81 8.72 -6.20
N ILE A 186 29.97 7.84 -5.64
CA ILE A 186 29.81 7.70 -4.19
C ILE A 186 31.12 7.27 -3.54
N GLU A 187 31.84 6.30 -4.12
CA GLU A 187 33.15 5.85 -3.60
C GLU A 187 34.19 6.99 -3.65
N LYS A 188 34.19 7.81 -4.71
CA LYS A 188 35.06 8.99 -4.81
C LYS A 188 34.73 10.05 -3.75
N LEU A 189 33.45 10.37 -3.56
CA LEU A 189 32.98 11.32 -2.54
C LEU A 189 33.32 10.84 -1.12
N LYS A 190 33.20 9.53 -0.85
CA LYS A 190 33.62 8.95 0.43
C LYS A 190 35.12 9.11 0.66
N ALA A 191 35.95 8.81 -0.35
CA ALA A 191 37.39 9.00 -0.24
C ALA A 191 37.78 10.47 -0.01
N GLU A 192 37.10 11.41 -0.67
CA GLU A 192 37.29 12.85 -0.45
C GLU A 192 36.91 13.26 0.98
N TYR A 193 35.80 12.75 1.51
CA TYR A 193 35.37 13.02 2.88
C TYR A 193 36.31 12.42 3.94
N GLU A 194 36.81 11.21 3.72
CA GLU A 194 37.81 10.57 4.59
C GLU A 194 39.12 11.38 4.60
N LEU A 195 39.56 11.90 3.46
CA LEU A 195 40.73 12.76 3.37
C LEU A 195 40.52 14.09 4.12
N GLN A 196 39.34 14.70 4.03
CA GLN A 196 39.00 15.90 4.79
C GLN A 196 39.02 15.63 6.30
N LEU A 197 38.45 14.51 6.75
CA LEU A 197 38.51 14.09 8.15
C LEU A 197 39.95 13.92 8.64
N GLN A 198 40.80 13.23 7.89
CA GLN A 198 42.21 13.07 8.24
C GLN A 198 42.95 14.41 8.33
N THR A 199 42.65 15.34 7.41
CA THR A 199 43.25 16.68 7.41
C THR A 199 42.84 17.48 8.66
N LEU A 200 41.56 17.43 9.04
CA LEU A 200 41.05 18.07 10.25
C LEU A 200 41.64 17.44 11.52
N GLU A 201 41.75 16.11 11.59
CA GLU A 201 42.39 15.42 12.70
C GLU A 201 43.87 15.80 12.84
N GLN A 202 44.58 15.93 11.71
CA GLN A 202 45.98 16.36 11.71
C GLN A 202 46.10 17.82 12.16
N ALA A 203 45.26 18.72 11.67
CA ALA A 203 45.21 20.12 12.12
C ALA A 203 44.93 20.24 13.63
N LEU A 204 44.04 19.40 14.17
CA LEU A 204 43.73 19.37 15.59
C LEU A 204 44.91 18.83 16.43
N LYS A 205 45.61 17.81 15.95
CA LYS A 205 46.86 17.31 16.55
C LYS A 205 47.96 18.37 16.57
N GLU A 206 48.15 19.11 15.49
CA GLU A 206 49.10 20.21 15.41
C GLU A 206 48.73 21.35 16.38
N GLN A 207 47.44 21.68 16.49
CA GLN A 207 46.97 22.70 17.43
C GLN A 207 47.20 22.28 18.90
N LEU A 208 47.01 20.99 19.21
CA LEU A 208 47.32 20.42 20.52
C LEU A 208 48.84 20.40 20.81
N GLN A 209 49.67 20.09 19.81
CA GLN A 209 51.13 20.17 19.95
C GLN A 209 51.59 21.62 20.17
N LYS A 210 51.04 22.59 19.42
CA LYS A 210 51.30 24.02 19.64
C LYS A 210 50.92 24.45 21.06
N LYS A 211 49.74 24.04 21.56
CA LYS A 211 49.34 24.32 22.96
C LYS A 211 50.30 23.71 23.98
N ARG A 212 50.83 22.49 23.73
CA ARG A 212 51.84 21.87 24.60
C ARG A 212 53.19 22.58 24.55
N SER A 213 53.62 23.11 23.41
CA SER A 213 54.87 23.88 23.33
C SER A 213 54.75 25.25 24.00
N TYR A 214 53.60 25.93 23.93
CA TYR A 214 53.36 27.19 24.66
C TYR A 214 53.21 26.99 26.19
N SER A 215 52.78 25.81 26.65
CA SER A 215 52.72 25.49 28.09
C SER A 215 54.09 25.24 28.70
N LYS A 216 55.08 24.77 27.92
CA LYS A 216 56.44 24.53 28.42
C LYS A 216 57.21 25.83 28.74
N ASP A 217 56.88 26.93 28.07
CA ASP A 217 57.52 28.23 28.34
C ASP A 217 56.84 29.01 29.50
N GLU A 218 55.62 28.64 29.90
CA GLU A 218 54.94 29.18 31.10
C GLU A 218 55.33 28.42 32.38
N ASP A 219 55.70 27.14 32.26
CA ASP A 219 56.13 26.33 33.41
C ASP A 219 57.59 26.61 33.84
N GLU A 220 58.46 27.15 32.97
CA GLU A 220 59.81 27.62 33.36
C GLU A 220 59.83 29.01 34.02
N ARG A 221 58.68 29.72 34.11
CA ARG A 221 58.53 30.96 34.91
C ARG A 221 57.84 30.77 36.26
N LYS A 222 57.45 29.56 36.63
CA LYS A 222 56.83 29.25 37.95
C LYS A 222 57.62 28.24 38.77
N GLU A 223 58.93 28.18 38.56
CA GLU A 223 59.84 27.33 39.33
C GLU A 223 60.92 28.16 40.06
N ILE A 224 60.52 29.24 40.75
CA ILE A 224 61.33 29.83 41.82
C ILE A 224 60.43 30.09 43.02
N GLY A 225 60.63 29.30 44.09
CA GLY A 225 60.34 29.76 45.45
C GLY A 225 59.16 29.13 46.19
N CYS A 226 59.03 27.81 46.19
CA CYS A 226 58.31 27.10 47.25
C CYS A 226 59.32 26.67 48.33
N GLN A 227 59.79 27.62 49.13
CA GLN A 227 60.53 27.37 50.36
C GLN A 227 59.91 28.19 51.49
N THR A 228 59.43 27.45 52.49
CA THR A 228 59.31 27.82 53.91
C THR A 228 59.81 29.22 54.29
N ALA A 229 58.90 30.10 54.66
CA ALA A 229 59.21 31.28 55.45
C ALA A 229 58.07 31.55 56.43
N GLU A 230 58.46 31.68 57.69
CA GLU A 230 57.67 32.10 58.84
C GLU A 230 56.87 33.37 58.52
N GLU A 231 55.65 33.46 59.07
CA GLU A 231 54.88 34.70 59.13
C GLU A 231 55.71 35.81 59.81
N PRO A 232 56.03 36.91 59.12
CA PRO A 232 56.52 38.11 59.77
C PRO A 232 55.32 38.98 60.21
N PRO A 233 55.40 39.66 61.36
CA PRO A 233 54.36 40.53 61.89
C PRO A 233 54.32 41.88 61.14
N SER A 234 54.07 41.84 59.82
CA SER A 234 54.06 43.03 58.95
C SER A 234 52.65 43.43 58.51
N LYS A 235 51.69 42.50 58.47
CA LYS A 235 50.29 42.81 58.11
C LYS A 235 49.50 43.55 59.20
N ILE A 236 49.97 43.53 60.46
CA ILE A 236 49.37 44.32 61.54
C ILE A 236 49.85 45.79 61.47
N GLU A 237 51.08 46.04 61.05
CA GLU A 237 51.59 47.42 60.86
C GLU A 237 50.96 48.08 59.62
N GLU A 238 50.77 47.35 58.51
CA GLU A 238 50.02 47.85 57.34
C GLU A 238 48.56 48.17 57.67
N LEU A 239 47.89 47.36 58.51
CA LEU A 239 46.54 47.66 58.98
C LEU A 239 46.51 48.86 59.94
N ARG A 240 47.54 49.05 60.77
CA ARG A 240 47.67 50.23 61.63
C ARG A 240 47.95 51.52 60.85
N GLU A 241 48.74 51.44 59.78
CA GLU A 241 48.98 52.58 58.88
C GLU A 241 47.76 52.90 58.02
N SER A 242 47.04 51.88 57.55
CA SER A 242 45.77 52.05 56.83
C SER A 242 44.70 52.70 57.72
N LEU A 243 44.60 52.30 59.00
CA LEU A 243 43.70 52.93 59.97
C LEU A 243 44.13 54.36 60.36
N LYS A 244 45.43 54.65 60.44
CA LYS A 244 45.93 56.02 60.64
C LYS A 244 45.66 56.91 59.42
N HIS A 245 45.73 56.36 58.22
CA HIS A 245 45.42 57.11 57.00
C HIS A 245 43.93 57.42 56.89
N LEU A 246 43.07 56.46 57.23
CA LEU A 246 41.63 56.65 57.30
C LEU A 246 41.24 57.66 58.40
N SER A 247 41.91 57.61 59.57
CA SER A 247 41.71 58.57 60.65
C SER A 247 42.12 60.01 60.28
N ARG A 248 43.15 60.19 59.43
CA ARG A 248 43.52 61.52 58.91
C ARG A 248 42.50 62.00 57.87
N GLN A 249 42.06 61.13 56.97
CA GLN A 249 41.02 61.46 55.99
C GLN A 249 39.69 61.88 56.66
N CYS A 250 39.30 61.26 57.77
CA CYS A 250 38.11 61.68 58.52
C CYS A 250 38.29 63.03 59.24
N LEU A 251 39.51 63.39 59.66
CA LEU A 251 39.83 64.69 60.26
C LEU A 251 39.90 65.81 59.20
N ASP A 252 40.46 65.51 58.03
CA ASP A 252 40.51 66.43 56.89
C ASP A 252 39.11 66.71 56.33
N LEU A 253 38.25 65.67 56.22
CA LEU A 253 36.83 65.84 55.88
C LEU A 253 36.05 66.65 56.93
N GLY A 254 36.44 66.59 58.22
CA GLY A 254 35.88 67.43 59.28
C GLY A 254 36.25 68.91 59.11
N ASN A 255 37.52 69.19 58.79
CA ASN A 255 38.02 70.55 58.53
C ASN A 255 37.46 71.13 57.21
N ASP A 256 37.25 70.28 56.19
CA ASP A 256 36.65 70.69 54.92
C ASP A 256 35.16 71.01 55.06
N LEU A 257 34.42 70.29 55.92
CA LEU A 257 33.04 70.62 56.26
C LEU A 257 32.92 71.91 57.09
N GLU A 258 33.90 72.21 57.94
CA GLU A 258 33.95 73.48 58.70
C GLU A 258 34.31 74.68 57.80
N ASN A 259 35.14 74.48 56.77
CA ASN A 259 35.41 75.47 55.72
C ASN A 259 34.23 75.70 54.77
N ILE A 260 33.40 74.70 54.50
CA ILE A 260 32.17 74.85 53.70
C ILE A 260 31.16 75.79 54.39
N TYR A 261 31.12 75.80 55.73
CA TYR A 261 30.25 76.71 56.49
C TYR A 261 30.71 78.19 56.46
N LEU A 262 31.98 78.47 56.14
CA LEU A 262 32.53 79.83 56.04
C LEU A 262 32.53 80.39 54.60
N VAL A 263 32.43 79.55 53.57
CA VAL A 263 32.39 79.95 52.15
C VAL A 263 30.97 80.25 51.65
N GLU A 264 29.94 79.80 52.36
CA GLU A 264 28.52 80.01 51.98
C GLU A 264 28.06 81.48 52.07
N ASN A 265 28.87 82.38 52.66
CA ASN A 265 28.58 83.82 52.76
C ASN A 265 29.32 84.73 51.74
N TYR A 266 30.09 84.19 50.78
CA TYR A 266 30.80 85.00 49.78
C TYR A 266 30.57 84.64 48.29
N HIS A 267 29.66 83.72 47.95
CA HIS A 267 29.52 83.22 46.56
C HIS A 267 28.17 83.47 45.86
N THR A 268 27.46 84.54 46.24
CA THR A 268 26.27 85.01 45.50
C THR A 268 26.57 85.86 44.27
N LYS A 269 27.84 86.07 43.87
CA LYS A 269 28.20 86.82 42.64
C LYS A 269 29.07 86.08 41.61
N GLU A 270 29.61 84.90 41.92
CA GLU A 270 30.37 84.04 40.97
C GLU A 270 29.57 82.84 40.44
N ASN A 271 28.34 82.65 40.94
CA ASN A 271 27.50 81.49 40.62
C ASN A 271 26.73 81.61 39.30
N SER A 272 26.72 82.78 38.67
CA SER A 272 26.11 83.01 37.35
C SER A 272 27.00 82.57 36.19
N GLN A 273 28.33 82.69 36.33
CA GLN A 273 29.29 82.35 35.26
C GLN A 273 29.69 80.86 35.25
N VAL A 274 29.65 80.20 36.41
CA VAL A 274 29.85 78.74 36.53
C VAL A 274 28.60 77.97 36.11
N LYS A 275 27.39 78.49 36.36
CA LYS A 275 26.14 77.88 35.87
C LYS A 275 26.05 77.86 34.34
N GLU A 276 26.52 78.90 33.65
CA GLU A 276 26.51 78.95 32.18
C GLU A 276 27.52 77.94 31.59
N LYS A 277 28.73 77.84 32.14
CA LYS A 277 29.75 76.86 31.71
C LYS A 277 29.40 75.41 32.10
N MET A 278 28.78 75.18 33.26
CA MET A 278 28.25 73.85 33.62
C MET A 278 27.06 73.46 32.73
N SER A 279 26.21 74.41 32.31
CA SER A 279 25.10 74.10 31.41
C SER A 279 25.59 73.66 30.03
N GLY A 280 26.58 74.34 29.44
CA GLY A 280 27.16 73.95 28.14
C GLY A 280 27.93 72.63 28.17
N VAL A 281 28.73 72.39 29.22
CA VAL A 281 29.43 71.10 29.38
C VAL A 281 28.44 69.96 29.64
N SER A 282 27.33 70.23 30.36
CA SER A 282 26.29 69.22 30.55
C SER A 282 25.58 68.88 29.24
N GLU A 283 25.27 69.87 28.40
CA GLU A 283 24.57 69.66 27.12
C GLU A 283 25.43 68.86 26.12
N GLU A 284 26.73 69.15 26.03
CA GLU A 284 27.65 68.39 25.17
C GLU A 284 27.83 66.94 25.65
N VAL A 285 27.88 66.71 26.96
CA VAL A 285 27.93 65.36 27.54
C VAL A 285 26.62 64.60 27.32
N TYR A 286 25.47 65.25 27.44
CA TYR A 286 24.17 64.63 27.13
C TYR A 286 24.06 64.30 25.65
N ALA A 287 24.51 65.19 24.76
CA ALA A 287 24.54 64.92 23.32
C ALA A 287 25.49 63.78 22.95
N ASP A 288 26.65 63.65 23.61
CA ASP A 288 27.55 62.51 23.42
C ASP A 288 26.94 61.20 23.95
N LEU A 289 26.29 61.26 25.12
CA LEU A 289 25.60 60.10 25.70
C LEU A 289 24.44 59.64 24.81
N GLU A 290 23.66 60.58 24.25
CA GLU A 290 22.59 60.30 23.31
C GLU A 290 23.12 59.68 22.01
N ARG A 291 24.24 60.20 21.47
CA ARG A 291 24.93 59.59 20.32
C ARG A 291 25.36 58.15 20.61
N ARG A 292 25.96 57.89 21.78
CA ARG A 292 26.36 56.53 22.20
C ARG A 292 25.16 55.61 22.42
N LEU A 293 24.09 56.11 23.03
CA LEU A 293 22.86 55.36 23.24
C LEU A 293 22.25 54.94 21.90
N ASN A 294 22.13 55.88 20.95
CA ASN A 294 21.64 55.60 19.60
C ASN A 294 22.53 54.58 18.87
N GLN A 295 23.85 54.65 19.05
CA GLN A 295 24.76 53.65 18.48
C GLN A 295 24.51 52.25 19.06
N VAL A 296 24.32 52.12 20.38
CA VAL A 296 24.00 50.83 21.02
C VAL A 296 22.65 50.31 20.57
N VAL A 297 21.64 51.18 20.44
CA VAL A 297 20.31 50.81 19.91
C VAL A 297 20.43 50.27 18.48
N MET A 298 21.17 50.95 17.60
CA MET A 298 21.42 50.50 16.23
C MET A 298 22.18 49.16 16.19
N MET A 299 23.16 48.95 17.07
CA MET A 299 23.86 47.68 17.17
C MET A 299 22.94 46.55 17.66
N ASN A 300 22.07 46.82 18.63
CA ASN A 300 21.11 45.85 19.16
C ASN A 300 20.08 45.47 18.08
N GLN A 301 19.55 46.45 17.33
CA GLN A 301 18.66 46.18 16.19
C GLN A 301 19.33 45.30 15.12
N ARG A 302 20.59 45.56 14.78
CA ARG A 302 21.35 44.70 13.83
C ARG A 302 21.55 43.29 14.37
N TRP A 303 21.84 43.17 15.67
CA TRP A 303 22.01 41.87 16.32
C TRP A 303 20.70 41.09 16.37
N GLN A 304 19.57 41.74 16.67
CA GLN A 304 18.23 41.15 16.61
C GLN A 304 17.92 40.66 15.19
N ALA A 305 18.10 41.48 14.16
CA ALA A 305 17.86 41.08 12.78
C ALA A 305 18.73 39.88 12.35
N HIS A 306 19.99 39.84 12.78
CA HIS A 306 20.87 38.68 12.55
C HIS A 306 20.38 37.44 13.28
N ASN A 307 19.96 37.56 14.55
CA ASN A 307 19.43 36.46 15.33
C ASN A 307 18.13 35.90 14.72
N ASP A 308 17.21 36.75 14.30
CA ASP A 308 15.96 36.36 13.63
C ASP A 308 16.27 35.62 12.31
N SER A 309 17.25 36.09 11.53
CA SER A 309 17.70 35.41 10.32
C SER A 309 18.30 34.03 10.60
N GLN A 310 19.04 33.87 11.71
CA GLN A 310 19.57 32.58 12.12
C GLN A 310 18.46 31.63 12.58
N GLU A 311 17.48 32.12 13.34
CA GLU A 311 16.33 31.32 13.78
C GLU A 311 15.51 30.84 12.58
N GLN A 312 15.27 31.70 11.60
CA GLN A 312 14.63 31.31 10.33
C GLN A 312 15.43 30.23 9.58
N GLN A 313 16.76 30.34 9.52
CA GLN A 313 17.61 29.33 8.90
C GLN A 313 17.53 27.99 9.64
N VAL A 314 17.53 28.00 10.97
CA VAL A 314 17.36 26.79 11.79
C VAL A 314 16.00 26.15 11.56
N HIS A 315 14.93 26.95 11.46
CA HIS A 315 13.59 26.45 11.12
C HIS A 315 13.53 25.82 9.73
N LEU A 316 14.13 26.44 8.72
CA LEU A 316 14.20 25.89 7.35
C LEU A 316 15.00 24.58 7.31
N LEU A 317 16.13 24.51 8.02
CA LEU A 317 16.91 23.28 8.14
C LEU A 317 16.14 22.19 8.89
N GLY A 318 15.40 22.54 9.96
CA GLY A 318 14.54 21.61 10.68
C GLY A 318 13.42 21.04 9.82
N ALA A 319 12.75 21.89 9.02
CA ALA A 319 11.74 21.44 8.06
C ALA A 319 12.36 20.51 6.99
N ARG A 320 13.55 20.84 6.50
CA ARG A 320 14.25 20.01 5.51
C ARG A 320 14.68 18.66 6.06
N ILE A 321 15.11 18.60 7.32
CA ILE A 321 15.43 17.33 7.99
C ILE A 321 14.17 16.47 8.11
N ALA A 322 13.05 17.04 8.52
CA ALA A 322 11.78 16.31 8.62
C ALA A 322 11.33 15.74 7.25
N GLU A 323 11.44 16.52 6.17
CA GLU A 323 11.16 16.02 4.80
C GLU A 323 12.07 14.85 4.41
N LEU A 324 13.36 14.91 4.75
CA LEU A 324 14.31 13.83 4.46
C LEU A 324 14.04 12.58 5.29
N GLU A 325 13.59 12.74 6.54
CA GLU A 325 13.16 11.62 7.40
C GLU A 325 11.91 10.94 6.82
N ASP A 326 10.92 11.70 6.36
CA ASP A 326 9.71 11.17 5.70
C ASP A 326 10.08 10.38 4.42
N ILE A 327 10.95 10.95 3.57
CA ILE A 327 11.44 10.26 2.36
C ILE A 327 12.18 8.97 2.72
N ASN A 328 13.00 8.99 3.78
CA ASN A 328 13.73 7.81 4.21
C ASN A 328 12.79 6.72 4.74
N GLN A 329 11.74 7.10 5.48
CA GLN A 329 10.71 6.18 5.95
C GLN A 329 9.94 5.55 4.77
N ASP A 330 9.61 6.32 3.75
CA ASP A 330 8.95 5.83 2.53
C ASP A 330 9.86 4.85 1.76
N MET A 331 11.17 5.13 1.67
CA MET A 331 12.14 4.20 1.08
C MET A 331 12.24 2.88 1.86
N GLU A 332 12.21 2.91 3.19
CA GLU A 332 12.20 1.70 4.02
C GLU A 332 10.93 0.89 3.82
N ASN A 333 9.77 1.55 3.75
CA ASN A 333 8.49 0.90 3.45
C ASN A 333 8.51 0.22 2.07
N LEU A 334 9.04 0.90 1.04
CA LEU A 334 9.14 0.35 -0.30
C LEU A 334 10.12 -0.84 -0.37
N ARG A 335 11.22 -0.80 0.39
CA ARG A 335 12.14 -1.95 0.52
C ARG A 335 11.46 -3.14 1.17
N ALA A 336 10.69 -2.92 2.23
CA ALA A 336 9.93 -3.99 2.89
C ALA A 336 8.87 -4.61 1.96
N GLU A 337 8.13 -3.78 1.21
CA GLU A 337 7.16 -4.26 0.22
C GLU A 337 7.82 -5.07 -0.91
N THR A 338 8.96 -4.60 -1.42
CA THR A 338 9.74 -5.31 -2.44
C THR A 338 10.19 -6.70 -1.95
N GLU A 339 10.60 -6.81 -0.68
CA GLU A 339 11.00 -8.08 -0.09
C GLU A 339 9.82 -9.04 0.08
N ILE A 340 8.64 -8.54 0.47
CA ILE A 340 7.41 -9.33 0.55
C ILE A 340 7.05 -9.90 -0.83
N LEU A 341 7.04 -9.05 -1.87
CA LEU A 341 6.76 -9.47 -3.25
C LEU A 341 7.79 -10.46 -3.78
N ARG A 342 9.06 -10.35 -3.36
CA ARG A 342 10.12 -11.29 -3.70
C ARG A 342 9.85 -12.67 -3.10
N LEU A 343 9.46 -12.74 -1.83
CA LEU A 343 9.11 -13.99 -1.14
C LEU A 343 7.85 -14.63 -1.72
N GLU A 344 6.83 -13.84 -2.05
CA GLU A 344 5.62 -14.33 -2.72
C GLU A 344 5.92 -14.92 -4.10
N ASN A 345 6.77 -14.25 -4.90
CA ASN A 345 7.23 -14.79 -6.19
C ASN A 345 8.00 -16.10 -6.04
N GLN A 346 8.83 -16.25 -4.99
CA GLN A 346 9.52 -17.50 -4.71
C GLN A 346 8.53 -18.63 -4.37
N ARG A 347 7.51 -18.33 -3.56
CA ARG A 347 6.44 -19.28 -3.24
C ARG A 347 5.65 -19.68 -4.49
N LEU A 348 5.23 -18.72 -5.32
CA LEU A 348 4.50 -19.00 -6.55
C LEU A 348 5.32 -19.85 -7.53
N LYS A 349 6.63 -19.63 -7.64
CA LYS A 349 7.52 -20.49 -8.43
C LYS A 349 7.50 -21.93 -7.92
N TYR A 350 7.61 -22.12 -6.61
CA TYR A 350 7.53 -23.45 -5.99
C TYR A 350 6.18 -24.14 -6.26
N ASP A 351 5.07 -23.41 -6.15
CA ASP A 351 3.73 -23.93 -6.42
C ASP A 351 3.57 -24.32 -7.90
N VAL A 352 4.08 -23.51 -8.84
CA VAL A 352 4.08 -23.83 -10.28
C VAL A 352 4.90 -25.08 -10.57
N GLU A 353 6.08 -25.22 -9.96
CA GLU A 353 6.91 -26.42 -10.12
C GLU A 353 6.20 -27.68 -9.59
N ASN A 354 5.54 -27.57 -8.43
CA ASN A 354 4.76 -28.67 -7.85
C ASN A 354 3.58 -29.04 -8.73
N LEU A 355 2.78 -28.08 -9.18
CA LEU A 355 1.66 -28.32 -10.09
C LEU A 355 2.13 -28.90 -11.42
N THR A 356 3.30 -28.48 -11.92
CA THR A 356 3.90 -29.06 -13.12
C THR A 356 4.29 -30.52 -12.90
N ARG A 357 4.86 -30.85 -11.73
CA ARG A 357 5.19 -32.22 -11.34
C ARG A 357 3.93 -33.08 -11.20
N GLU A 358 2.91 -32.58 -10.51
CA GLU A 358 1.62 -33.26 -10.38
C GLU A 358 0.93 -33.44 -11.73
N SER A 359 0.97 -32.44 -12.61
CA SER A 359 0.41 -32.54 -13.97
C SER A 359 1.11 -33.62 -14.79
N LYS A 360 2.44 -33.72 -14.69
CA LYS A 360 3.22 -34.80 -15.32
C LYS A 360 2.89 -36.17 -14.72
N GLN A 361 2.59 -36.25 -13.42
CA GLN A 361 2.24 -37.50 -12.74
C GLN A 361 0.79 -37.93 -12.98
N ARG A 362 -0.14 -36.96 -13.07
CA ARG A 362 -1.58 -37.16 -13.30
C ARG A 362 -1.97 -37.23 -14.76
N ARG A 363 -1.11 -36.84 -15.68
CA ARG A 363 -1.16 -37.34 -17.06
C ARG A 363 -0.41 -38.67 -17.06
N PRO A 364 -1.06 -39.83 -16.80
CA PRO A 364 -0.67 -40.97 -17.61
C PRO A 364 -0.85 -40.44 -19.03
N GLN A 365 0.22 -40.35 -19.80
CA GLN A 365 0.00 -40.26 -21.23
C GLN A 365 -0.98 -41.38 -21.53
N PRO A 366 -2.14 -41.12 -22.15
CA PRO A 366 -2.74 -42.16 -22.93
C PRO A 366 -1.71 -42.38 -24.04
N GLU A 367 -0.72 -43.24 -23.76
CA GLU A 367 -0.30 -44.19 -24.77
C GLU A 367 -1.63 -44.83 -25.16
N MET A 368 -2.28 -44.23 -26.16
CA MET A 368 -3.37 -44.84 -26.90
C MET A 368 -2.81 -46.22 -27.22
N ASP A 369 -3.29 -47.22 -26.47
CA ASP A 369 -2.74 -48.56 -26.51
C ASP A 369 -2.63 -48.92 -27.97
N HIS A 370 -1.39 -48.97 -28.47
CA HIS A 370 -1.17 -49.06 -29.90
C HIS A 370 -1.77 -50.38 -30.40
N GLY A 371 -1.88 -51.38 -29.51
CA GLY A 371 -2.65 -52.59 -29.71
C GLY A 371 -4.15 -52.34 -29.90
N LEU A 372 -4.79 -51.53 -29.07
CA LEU A 372 -6.21 -51.18 -29.23
C LEU A 372 -6.46 -50.43 -30.55
N VAL A 373 -5.58 -49.51 -30.93
CA VAL A 373 -5.67 -48.81 -32.22
C VAL A 373 -5.54 -49.80 -33.38
N GLU A 374 -4.61 -50.75 -33.31
CA GLU A 374 -4.42 -51.76 -34.35
C GLU A 374 -5.60 -52.74 -34.43
N ILE A 375 -6.18 -53.13 -33.29
CA ILE A 375 -7.41 -53.94 -33.22
C ILE A 375 -8.57 -53.20 -33.87
N LEU A 376 -8.75 -51.90 -33.57
CA LEU A 376 -9.79 -51.08 -34.18
C LEU A 376 -9.61 -50.95 -35.69
N LYS A 377 -8.37 -50.80 -36.19
CA LYS A 377 -8.08 -50.81 -37.63
C LYS A 377 -8.47 -52.15 -38.28
N GLN A 378 -8.10 -53.28 -37.66
CA GLN A 378 -8.47 -54.61 -38.15
C GLN A 378 -9.99 -54.78 -38.19
N GLN A 379 -10.70 -54.32 -37.15
CA GLN A 379 -12.15 -54.40 -37.11
C GLN A 379 -12.83 -53.56 -38.21
N ILE A 380 -12.34 -52.34 -38.46
CA ILE A 380 -12.80 -51.51 -39.58
C ILE A 380 -12.56 -52.21 -40.92
N GLN A 381 -11.41 -52.86 -41.09
CA GLN A 381 -11.08 -53.59 -42.31
C GLN A 381 -12.05 -54.76 -42.53
N VAL A 382 -12.28 -55.61 -41.51
CA VAL A 382 -13.21 -56.75 -41.59
C VAL A 382 -14.63 -56.26 -41.93
N CYS A 383 -15.13 -55.22 -41.24
CA CYS A 383 -16.44 -54.65 -41.55
C CYS A 383 -16.52 -54.10 -42.99
N THR A 384 -15.42 -53.59 -43.54
CA THR A 384 -15.36 -53.10 -44.92
C THR A 384 -15.40 -54.26 -45.92
N GLU A 385 -14.70 -55.36 -45.64
CA GLU A 385 -14.70 -56.58 -46.45
C GLU A 385 -16.10 -57.23 -46.46
N ASP A 386 -16.73 -57.34 -45.29
CA ASP A 386 -18.09 -57.88 -45.14
C ASP A 386 -19.11 -57.04 -45.93
N PHE A 387 -19.06 -55.71 -45.81
CA PHE A 387 -19.95 -54.81 -46.53
C PHE A 387 -19.79 -54.92 -48.06
N ASN A 388 -18.56 -55.09 -48.54
CA ASN A 388 -18.30 -55.29 -49.97
C ASN A 388 -18.83 -56.65 -50.47
N THR A 389 -18.78 -57.67 -49.63
CA THR A 389 -19.30 -59.01 -49.96
C THR A 389 -20.83 -58.98 -50.01
N GLU A 390 -21.48 -58.38 -49.01
CA GLU A 390 -22.93 -58.15 -49.00
C GLU A 390 -23.38 -57.35 -50.23
N ARG A 391 -22.63 -56.30 -50.60
CA ARG A 391 -22.92 -55.50 -51.79
C ARG A 391 -22.89 -56.34 -53.07
N LYS A 392 -21.90 -57.23 -53.23
CA LYS A 392 -21.81 -58.15 -54.38
C LYS A 392 -22.99 -59.13 -54.39
N ASP A 393 -23.35 -59.70 -53.25
CA ASP A 393 -24.49 -60.61 -53.15
C ASP A 393 -25.81 -59.91 -53.49
N ARG A 394 -25.97 -58.66 -53.05
CA ARG A 394 -27.12 -57.83 -53.41
C ARG A 394 -27.18 -57.55 -54.91
N GLU A 395 -26.05 -57.25 -55.55
CA GLU A 395 -25.97 -57.07 -57.00
C GLU A 395 -26.32 -58.36 -57.75
N GLN A 396 -25.82 -59.50 -57.30
CA GLN A 396 -26.20 -60.81 -57.85
C GLN A 396 -27.69 -61.11 -57.68
N ALA A 397 -28.26 -60.80 -56.53
CA ALA A 397 -29.69 -60.98 -56.26
C ALA A 397 -30.55 -60.09 -57.18
N VAL A 398 -30.16 -58.83 -57.38
CA VAL A 398 -30.83 -57.90 -58.32
C VAL A 398 -30.74 -58.43 -59.75
N ASN A 399 -29.58 -58.94 -60.18
CA ASN A 399 -29.40 -59.51 -61.51
C ASN A 399 -30.24 -60.79 -61.72
N ARG A 400 -30.31 -61.68 -60.72
CA ARG A 400 -31.20 -62.85 -60.75
C ARG A 400 -32.67 -62.45 -60.79
N ALA A 401 -33.07 -61.46 -59.99
CA ALA A 401 -34.45 -60.95 -60.00
C ALA A 401 -34.82 -60.38 -61.37
N LYS A 402 -33.90 -59.65 -62.02
CA LYS A 402 -34.09 -59.15 -63.38
C LYS A 402 -34.22 -60.30 -64.39
N ALA A 403 -33.35 -61.30 -64.35
CA ALA A 403 -33.43 -62.46 -65.23
C ALA A 403 -34.76 -63.23 -65.06
N LEU A 404 -35.21 -63.42 -63.82
CA LEU A 404 -36.51 -64.03 -63.53
C LEU A 404 -37.68 -63.16 -64.03
N GLN A 405 -37.58 -61.83 -63.91
CA GLN A 405 -38.58 -60.91 -64.43
C GLN A 405 -38.68 -60.98 -65.96
N ASP A 406 -37.54 -61.06 -66.65
CA ASP A 406 -37.48 -61.23 -68.10
C ASP A 406 -38.09 -62.57 -68.54
N GLU A 407 -37.82 -63.64 -67.79
CA GLU A 407 -38.42 -64.96 -68.04
C GLU A 407 -39.94 -64.98 -67.80
N VAL A 408 -40.41 -64.30 -66.75
CA VAL A 408 -41.86 -64.11 -66.52
C VAL A 408 -42.49 -63.34 -67.67
N ASN A 409 -41.84 -62.30 -68.18
CA ASN A 409 -42.32 -61.54 -69.33
C ASN A 409 -42.36 -62.41 -70.60
N ARG A 410 -41.34 -63.24 -70.83
CA ARG A 410 -41.28 -64.21 -71.94
C ARG A 410 -42.45 -65.19 -71.87
N LEU A 411 -42.65 -65.84 -70.72
CA LEU A 411 -43.74 -66.79 -70.49
C LEU A 411 -45.12 -66.13 -70.59
N LYS A 412 -45.25 -64.87 -70.16
CA LYS A 412 -46.50 -64.12 -70.30
C LYS A 412 -46.84 -63.85 -71.77
N ASN A 413 -45.86 -63.47 -72.58
CA ASN A 413 -46.04 -63.30 -74.03
C ASN A 413 -46.40 -64.63 -74.70
N GLU A 414 -45.72 -65.73 -74.34
CA GLU A 414 -46.01 -67.08 -74.84
C GLU A 414 -47.45 -67.52 -74.51
N ARG A 415 -47.88 -67.29 -73.26
CA ARG A 415 -49.26 -67.52 -72.84
C ARG A 415 -50.26 -66.68 -73.64
N ASP A 416 -49.95 -65.41 -73.89
CA ASP A 416 -50.84 -64.50 -74.64
C ASP A 416 -50.99 -64.93 -76.11
N LEU A 417 -49.91 -65.41 -76.74
CA LEU A 417 -49.96 -66.01 -78.07
C LEU A 417 -50.81 -67.29 -78.09
N LEU A 418 -50.58 -68.22 -77.15
CA LEU A 418 -51.40 -69.43 -77.03
C LEU A 418 -52.87 -69.11 -76.77
N LYS A 419 -53.16 -68.07 -75.97
CA LYS A 419 -54.53 -67.62 -75.72
C LYS A 419 -55.19 -67.12 -77.00
N GLN A 420 -54.47 -66.35 -77.83
CA GLN A 420 -54.94 -65.89 -79.14
C GLN A 420 -55.20 -67.06 -80.10
N GLU A 421 -54.33 -68.07 -80.12
CA GLU A 421 -54.54 -69.30 -80.91
C GLU A 421 -55.81 -70.03 -80.48
N VAL A 422 -56.02 -70.22 -79.17
CA VAL A 422 -57.24 -70.85 -78.61
C VAL A 422 -58.50 -70.07 -79.01
N GLU A 423 -58.45 -68.73 -78.97
CA GLU A 423 -59.58 -67.89 -79.42
C GLU A 423 -59.86 -68.05 -80.92
N MET A 424 -58.84 -68.13 -81.78
CA MET A 424 -59.02 -68.42 -83.20
C MET A 424 -59.62 -69.81 -83.44
N PHE A 425 -59.16 -70.84 -82.71
CA PHE A 425 -59.74 -72.18 -82.79
C PHE A 425 -61.19 -72.23 -82.32
N LYS A 426 -61.57 -71.42 -81.31
CA LYS A 426 -62.97 -71.28 -80.90
C LYS A 426 -63.83 -70.59 -81.96
N ALA A 427 -63.31 -69.54 -82.60
CA ALA A 427 -64.01 -68.82 -83.66
C ALA A 427 -64.31 -69.71 -84.89
N ASN A 428 -63.40 -70.63 -85.23
CA ASN A 428 -63.55 -71.56 -86.36
C ASN A 428 -64.48 -72.76 -86.10
N LYS A 429 -65.04 -72.91 -84.88
CA LYS A 429 -65.83 -74.09 -84.46
C LYS A 429 -67.34 -73.85 -84.30
N SER A 430 -67.93 -72.89 -85.03
CA SER A 430 -69.40 -72.71 -85.05
C SER A 430 -70.03 -72.95 -86.43
N PRO A 431 -71.04 -73.84 -86.50
CA PRO A 431 -72.27 -73.60 -87.24
C PRO A 431 -73.47 -73.40 -86.29
N PRO A 432 -74.59 -72.86 -86.80
CA PRO A 432 -75.61 -72.18 -86.01
C PRO A 432 -76.74 -73.13 -85.62
N GLU A 433 -77.22 -73.06 -84.37
CA GLU A 433 -78.57 -73.55 -84.04
C GLU A 433 -79.32 -72.59 -83.11
N THR A 434 -80.41 -72.11 -83.69
CA THR A 434 -81.77 -71.85 -83.21
C THR A 434 -82.19 -72.17 -81.76
N PRO A 435 -83.27 -71.51 -81.29
CA PRO A 435 -83.64 -71.38 -79.88
C PRO A 435 -84.53 -72.53 -79.39
N VAL A 436 -84.27 -73.04 -78.19
CA VAL A 436 -85.27 -73.85 -77.45
C VAL A 436 -85.35 -73.38 -76.00
N ASP A 437 -86.52 -72.81 -75.74
CA ASP A 437 -87.14 -72.48 -74.46
C ASP A 437 -87.32 -73.73 -73.59
N ARG A 438 -86.77 -73.72 -72.37
CA ARG A 438 -87.30 -74.47 -71.22
C ARG A 438 -87.02 -73.71 -69.92
N ARG A 439 -88.00 -72.91 -69.51
CA ARG A 439 -88.29 -72.63 -68.09
C ARG A 439 -88.45 -73.95 -67.33
N ILE A 440 -87.90 -74.06 -66.11
CA ILE A 440 -88.55 -74.51 -64.85
C ILE A 440 -87.47 -74.65 -63.75
N PRO A 441 -87.81 -74.46 -62.45
CA PRO A 441 -87.04 -73.62 -61.55
C PRO A 441 -86.39 -74.36 -60.36
N GLY A 442 -85.51 -73.62 -59.68
CA GLY A 442 -85.37 -73.64 -58.22
C GLY A 442 -84.76 -74.89 -57.60
N TYR A 443 -83.44 -74.87 -57.40
CA TYR A 443 -82.81 -75.63 -56.32
C TYR A 443 -81.56 -74.87 -55.83
N GLN A 444 -81.67 -74.28 -54.64
CA GLN A 444 -80.51 -74.07 -53.75
C GLN A 444 -79.95 -75.45 -53.38
N PRO A 445 -78.62 -75.63 -53.33
CA PRO A 445 -78.04 -75.81 -52.01
C PRO A 445 -76.59 -75.32 -51.83
N ILE A 446 -76.37 -74.83 -50.62
CA ILE A 446 -75.20 -74.88 -49.75
C ILE A 446 -74.16 -75.99 -50.10
N ALA A 447 -72.89 -75.59 -50.28
CA ALA A 447 -71.67 -76.35 -49.95
C ALA A 447 -70.44 -75.40 -50.13
N ASN A 448 -70.02 -74.63 -49.13
CA ASN A 448 -68.96 -74.99 -48.18
C ASN A 448 -68.09 -76.19 -48.59
N LEU A 449 -66.92 -75.94 -49.17
CA LEU A 449 -65.64 -76.69 -49.09
C LEU A 449 -64.68 -76.00 -50.09
N ASN A 450 -63.64 -75.27 -49.69
CA ASN A 450 -62.37 -75.89 -49.35
C ASN A 450 -61.53 -75.01 -48.42
N ARG A 451 -61.42 -75.55 -47.20
CA ARG A 451 -60.47 -75.22 -46.16
C ARG A 451 -59.19 -76.01 -46.45
N TYR A 452 -58.17 -75.39 -47.05
CA TYR A 452 -56.81 -75.92 -46.98
C TYR A 452 -55.95 -74.98 -46.12
N LYS A 453 -55.85 -75.35 -44.84
CA LYS A 453 -54.84 -74.86 -43.91
C LYS A 453 -53.47 -75.31 -44.44
N MET A 454 -52.62 -74.39 -44.89
CA MET A 454 -51.18 -74.65 -44.85
C MET A 454 -50.71 -74.44 -43.42
N ARG A 455 -50.25 -75.54 -42.83
CA ARG A 455 -49.67 -75.64 -41.49
C ARG A 455 -48.51 -74.66 -41.36
N GLY A 456 -48.54 -73.89 -40.27
CA GLY A 456 -47.31 -73.41 -39.66
C GLY A 456 -46.43 -74.61 -39.30
N VAL A 457 -45.22 -74.61 -39.83
CA VAL A 457 -44.14 -75.45 -39.32
C VAL A 457 -43.39 -74.56 -38.34
N ASP A 458 -43.76 -74.68 -37.08
CA ASP A 458 -42.98 -74.17 -35.96
C ASP A 458 -41.64 -74.92 -35.96
N TYR A 459 -40.57 -74.26 -36.40
CA TYR A 459 -39.23 -74.70 -36.06
C TYR A 459 -38.97 -74.34 -34.60
N ASN A 460 -39.28 -75.33 -33.77
CA ASN A 460 -38.82 -75.53 -32.42
C ASN A 460 -37.28 -75.59 -32.40
N MET A 461 -36.61 -74.48 -32.09
CA MET A 461 -35.20 -74.48 -31.70
C MET A 461 -35.10 -74.56 -30.18
N GLN A 462 -34.87 -75.79 -29.73
CA GLN A 462 -34.13 -76.22 -28.56
C GLN A 462 -33.73 -75.18 -27.52
N ARG A 463 -34.37 -75.31 -26.36
CA ARG A 463 -33.79 -75.11 -25.03
C ARG A 463 -32.47 -75.88 -24.88
N VAL A 464 -31.40 -75.18 -24.54
CA VAL A 464 -30.16 -75.69 -23.89
C VAL A 464 -29.74 -74.62 -22.84
N PRO A 465 -29.16 -75.00 -21.68
CA PRO A 465 -29.43 -74.40 -20.35
C PRO A 465 -28.45 -73.26 -19.93
N PRO A 466 -28.69 -72.59 -18.78
CA PRO A 466 -28.13 -71.29 -18.45
C PRO A 466 -26.76 -71.41 -17.78
N HIS A 467 -25.78 -70.61 -18.20
CA HIS A 467 -24.73 -70.06 -17.35
C HIS A 467 -23.88 -69.06 -18.14
N LEU A 468 -23.55 -67.96 -17.45
CA LEU A 468 -22.51 -66.96 -17.75
C LEU A 468 -22.89 -65.73 -18.62
N SER A 469 -23.14 -64.63 -17.90
CA SER A 469 -22.52 -63.30 -18.12
C SER A 469 -23.36 -62.24 -18.89
N PRO A 470 -23.04 -60.94 -18.78
CA PRO A 470 -23.79 -60.00 -17.94
C PRO A 470 -24.47 -58.88 -18.76
N ALA A 471 -25.37 -58.15 -18.11
CA ALA A 471 -25.98 -56.92 -18.63
C ALA A 471 -24.91 -55.88 -19.06
N PRO A 472 -25.23 -54.95 -19.98
CA PRO A 472 -26.01 -53.79 -19.56
C PRO A 472 -27.08 -53.28 -20.55
N TYR A 473 -28.10 -52.71 -19.91
CA TYR A 473 -29.09 -51.77 -20.40
C TYR A 473 -28.53 -50.67 -21.30
N TRP A 474 -29.06 -50.49 -22.51
CA TRP A 474 -29.42 -49.18 -23.07
C TRP A 474 -30.67 -49.32 -23.95
N SER A 475 -31.73 -48.62 -23.56
CA SER A 475 -33.03 -48.58 -24.22
C SER A 475 -32.98 -47.76 -25.51
N SER A 476 -33.35 -48.40 -26.62
CA SER A 476 -33.65 -47.73 -27.89
C SER A 476 -35.09 -47.24 -27.89
N GLY A 477 -35.28 -45.93 -27.90
CA GLY A 477 -36.54 -45.24 -28.22
C GLY A 477 -36.47 -44.55 -29.60
N PRO A 478 -37.61 -44.20 -30.21
CA PRO A 478 -37.81 -44.31 -31.65
C PRO A 478 -37.55 -43.02 -32.45
N SER A 479 -37.24 -43.20 -33.73
CA SER A 479 -37.24 -42.16 -34.77
C SER A 479 -38.59 -41.47 -34.92
N PRO A 480 -38.61 -40.18 -35.31
CA PRO A 480 -39.67 -39.70 -36.18
C PRO A 480 -39.19 -38.85 -37.37
N SER A 481 -39.70 -39.26 -38.53
CA SER A 481 -40.26 -38.47 -39.63
C SER A 481 -39.81 -37.04 -39.92
N SER A 482 -39.42 -36.87 -41.18
CA SER A 482 -39.41 -35.67 -42.02
C SER A 482 -40.69 -34.82 -41.87
N SER A 483 -40.53 -33.52 -41.63
CA SER A 483 -41.60 -32.54 -41.86
C SER A 483 -41.04 -31.20 -42.33
N ILE A 484 -41.74 -30.67 -43.32
CA ILE A 484 -41.48 -29.50 -44.14
C ILE A 484 -41.87 -28.24 -43.36
N SER A 485 -40.99 -27.24 -43.34
CA SER A 485 -41.28 -25.90 -42.79
C SER A 485 -42.14 -25.06 -43.74
N PRO A 486 -42.93 -24.13 -43.21
CA PRO A 486 -42.97 -22.81 -43.82
C PRO A 486 -42.78 -21.66 -42.81
N VAL A 487 -41.89 -20.75 -43.21
CA VAL A 487 -41.86 -19.28 -43.07
C VAL A 487 -42.93 -18.62 -42.16
N THR A 488 -42.47 -17.80 -41.20
CA THR A 488 -43.01 -16.44 -40.95
C THR A 488 -42.06 -15.61 -40.06
N SER A 489 -42.09 -14.30 -40.31
CA SER A 489 -41.19 -13.22 -39.87
C SER A 489 -41.40 -12.72 -38.42
N PRO A 490 -40.57 -11.77 -37.92
CA PRO A 490 -40.42 -11.45 -36.49
C PRO A 490 -41.30 -10.26 -36.02
N VAL A 491 -41.52 -10.18 -34.71
CA VAL A 491 -42.04 -9.00 -34.00
C VAL A 491 -41.04 -8.59 -32.91
N PRO A 492 -40.73 -7.28 -32.73
CA PRO A 492 -39.79 -6.80 -31.74
C PRO A 492 -40.48 -6.52 -30.40
N MET A 493 -39.79 -6.76 -29.28
CA MET A 493 -40.20 -6.26 -27.97
C MET A 493 -39.14 -5.32 -27.41
N SER A 494 -39.64 -4.15 -27.07
CA SER A 494 -39.00 -2.93 -26.59
C SER A 494 -38.44 -3.04 -25.18
N PHE A 495 -37.41 -2.21 -24.93
CA PHE A 495 -36.82 -1.91 -23.63
C PHE A 495 -37.83 -1.25 -22.69
N SER A 496 -37.76 -1.59 -21.41
CA SER A 496 -38.30 -0.76 -20.33
C SER A 496 -37.37 -0.84 -19.13
N SER A 497 -36.63 0.24 -18.96
CA SER A 497 -35.91 0.67 -17.77
C SER A 497 -36.92 0.95 -16.65
N ASN A 498 -36.63 0.54 -15.42
CA ASN A 498 -37.25 1.16 -14.25
C ASN A 498 -36.23 1.33 -13.12
N SER A 499 -35.90 2.59 -12.90
CA SER A 499 -35.35 3.15 -11.67
C SER A 499 -36.40 3.13 -10.56
N MET A 500 -36.02 2.74 -9.35
CA MET A 500 -36.72 3.18 -8.14
C MET A 500 -35.67 3.44 -7.05
N ALA A 501 -35.59 4.71 -6.69
CA ALA A 501 -35.04 5.20 -5.44
C ALA A 501 -35.94 4.77 -4.27
N GLY A 502 -35.35 4.65 -3.08
CA GLY A 502 -36.08 4.35 -1.86
C GLY A 502 -35.23 4.63 -0.63
N ASP A 503 -35.20 5.90 -0.23
CA ASP A 503 -34.85 6.33 1.12
C ASP A 503 -35.70 5.60 2.15
N ARG A 504 -35.08 5.17 3.26
CA ARG A 504 -35.75 5.08 4.56
C ARG A 504 -34.74 5.07 5.71
N SER A 505 -34.78 6.16 6.46
CA SER A 505 -34.18 6.35 7.77
C SER A 505 -34.66 5.30 8.78
N SER A 506 -33.78 4.87 9.70
CA SER A 506 -34.21 4.41 11.02
C SER A 506 -33.08 4.54 12.04
N SER A 507 -33.31 5.44 12.99
CA SER A 507 -32.62 5.64 14.27
C SER A 507 -32.82 4.46 15.23
N TYR A 508 -31.77 4.04 15.95
CA TYR A 508 -31.86 3.54 17.34
C TYR A 508 -30.53 3.75 18.08
N ALA A 509 -30.64 4.19 19.35
CA ALA A 509 -29.58 4.40 20.32
C ALA A 509 -29.15 3.08 21.01
N PRO A 510 -27.94 2.96 21.58
CA PRO A 510 -27.58 1.83 22.42
C PRO A 510 -27.78 2.14 23.91
N SER A 511 -28.48 1.23 24.60
CA SER A 511 -28.61 1.17 26.06
C SER A 511 -27.45 0.39 26.67
N SER A 512 -26.85 0.97 27.70
CA SER A 512 -25.88 0.37 28.62
C SER A 512 -26.58 -0.44 29.73
N GLN A 513 -26.13 -1.66 29.99
CA GLN A 513 -26.26 -2.41 31.26
C GLN A 513 -25.12 -3.45 31.29
N ASP A 514 -24.15 -3.27 32.19
CA ASP A 514 -24.07 -3.90 33.52
C ASP A 514 -23.52 -5.33 33.49
N SER A 515 -22.32 -5.50 34.03
CA SER A 515 -21.91 -6.69 34.79
C SER A 515 -20.70 -6.35 35.66
N ALA A 516 -21.00 -6.04 36.92
CA ALA A 516 -20.06 -6.06 38.02
C ALA A 516 -19.84 -7.50 38.50
N VAL A 517 -18.58 -7.90 38.67
CA VAL A 517 -18.21 -9.00 39.57
C VAL A 517 -17.20 -8.42 40.55
N GLY A 518 -17.67 -8.21 41.78
CA GLY A 518 -16.82 -7.91 42.92
C GLY A 518 -16.24 -9.18 43.53
N LEU A 519 -15.04 -9.06 44.10
CA LEU A 519 -14.63 -9.89 45.22
C LEU A 519 -13.78 -9.06 46.18
N SER A 520 -14.26 -9.08 47.41
CA SER A 520 -13.84 -8.33 48.60
C SER A 520 -12.39 -8.57 49.02
N THR A 521 -11.76 -7.52 49.53
CA THR A 521 -11.05 -7.65 50.82
C THR A 521 -11.14 -6.38 51.67
N ARG A 522 -11.64 -6.65 52.87
CA ARG A 522 -11.97 -5.84 54.03
C ARG A 522 -10.70 -5.35 54.74
N GLY A 523 -10.71 -4.12 55.23
CA GLY A 523 -9.68 -3.61 56.15
C GLY A 523 -9.91 -2.14 56.51
N GLY A 524 -10.81 -1.89 57.46
CA GLY A 524 -11.06 -0.55 57.99
C GLY A 524 -10.08 -0.15 59.09
N ALA A 525 -9.84 1.15 59.23
CA ALA A 525 -9.49 1.77 60.49
C ALA A 525 -9.94 3.24 60.50
N GLN A 526 -10.26 3.72 61.69
CA GLN A 526 -11.12 4.85 62.00
C GLN A 526 -10.44 6.23 61.87
N ARG A 527 -11.30 7.24 61.66
CA ARG A 527 -11.15 8.69 61.95
C ARG A 527 -10.59 8.95 63.38
N PRO A 528 -9.98 10.12 63.69
CA PRO A 528 -10.74 11.38 63.87
C PRO A 528 -9.96 12.68 63.49
N PRO A 529 -10.55 13.90 63.68
CA PRO A 529 -10.20 15.13 62.96
C PRO A 529 -9.50 16.21 63.82
N ALA A 530 -9.17 17.31 63.14
CA ALA A 530 -8.89 18.68 63.62
C ALA A 530 -7.42 19.07 63.92
N GLY A 531 -7.03 20.25 63.42
CA GLY A 531 -5.80 20.94 63.83
C GLY A 531 -5.34 22.00 62.81
N HIS A 532 -5.78 23.24 63.01
CA HIS A 532 -5.21 24.47 62.43
C HIS A 532 -3.68 24.54 62.58
N THR A 533 -2.98 25.04 61.57
CA THR A 533 -2.03 26.16 61.72
C THR A 533 -1.79 26.87 60.38
N ASP A 534 -1.96 28.19 60.41
CA ASP A 534 -1.55 29.14 59.40
C ASP A 534 -0.03 29.09 59.17
N THR A 535 0.41 29.24 57.92
CA THR A 535 1.60 30.06 57.60
C THR A 535 1.53 30.51 56.14
N ASN A 536 1.42 31.83 55.99
CA ASN A 536 1.65 32.59 54.77
C ASN A 536 3.02 32.30 54.17
N PHE A 537 3.13 32.17 52.84
CA PHE A 537 4.12 32.90 52.04
C PHE A 537 3.72 32.93 50.55
N HIS A 538 4.04 34.05 49.93
CA HIS A 538 3.55 34.56 48.66
C HIS A 538 4.00 33.81 47.39
N SER A 539 3.03 33.63 46.49
CA SER A 539 3.00 34.03 45.08
C SER A 539 4.25 33.92 44.18
N MET A 540 4.14 33.14 43.09
CA MET A 540 4.42 33.55 41.70
C MET A 540 3.72 32.59 40.71
N PRO A 541 3.30 33.05 39.51
CA PRO A 541 2.11 32.52 38.84
C PRO A 541 2.37 31.51 37.72
N ARG A 542 1.35 30.68 37.52
CA ARG A 542 1.15 29.69 36.46
C ARG A 542 0.45 30.39 35.28
N ALA A 543 1.08 30.46 34.10
CA ALA A 543 0.42 30.89 32.87
C ALA A 543 -0.21 29.69 32.15
N MET A 544 -1.52 29.78 31.96
CA MET A 544 -2.39 28.85 31.26
C MET A 544 -2.53 29.25 29.79
N ARG A 545 -2.58 28.23 28.94
CA ARG A 545 -3.48 28.01 27.80
C ARG A 545 -4.10 29.26 27.13
N SER A 546 -3.71 29.49 25.88
CA SER A 546 -4.40 30.39 24.96
C SER A 546 -5.69 29.76 24.44
N SER A 547 -6.81 30.38 24.77
CA SER A 547 -8.11 30.23 24.09
C SER A 547 -8.25 31.28 22.99
N THR A 548 -8.92 30.88 21.92
CA THR A 548 -9.40 31.65 20.77
C THR A 548 -10.20 32.91 21.15
N PRO A 549 -10.27 33.94 20.29
CA PRO A 549 -11.36 34.90 20.33
C PRO A 549 -12.24 34.85 19.08
N ASP A 550 -13.55 34.85 19.33
CA ASP A 550 -14.62 35.14 18.38
C ASP A 550 -15.09 36.59 18.60
N ASN A 551 -15.08 37.36 17.51
CA ASN A 551 -16.13 38.26 17.02
C ASN A 551 -16.96 39.15 17.99
N SER A 552 -16.84 40.49 17.84
CA SER A 552 -18.01 41.40 17.77
C SER A 552 -17.63 42.84 17.37
N GLN A 553 -18.22 43.25 16.22
CA GLN A 553 -18.82 44.56 15.87
C GLN A 553 -18.16 45.89 16.27
N ILE A 554 -17.90 46.76 15.27
CA ILE A 554 -18.38 48.15 15.18
C ILE A 554 -18.25 48.65 13.72
N SER A 555 -19.23 49.44 13.31
CA SER A 555 -19.60 49.88 11.96
C SER A 555 -18.74 51.02 11.38
N GLY A 556 -18.69 51.09 10.04
CA GLY A 556 -18.89 52.34 9.29
C GLY A 556 -17.71 52.88 8.47
N ILE A 557 -17.85 52.80 7.13
CA ILE A 557 -17.70 53.88 6.12
C ILE A 557 -17.19 53.32 4.77
N SER A 558 -18.13 53.30 3.81
CA SER A 558 -18.04 53.53 2.36
C SER A 558 -16.67 53.69 1.69
N GLN A 559 -16.35 52.85 0.69
CA GLN A 559 -16.31 53.21 -0.74
C GLN A 559 -15.74 52.07 -1.64
N GLN A 560 -16.56 51.70 -2.64
CA GLN A 560 -16.25 51.40 -4.06
C GLN A 560 -15.16 50.37 -4.48
N HIS A 561 -15.65 49.33 -5.18
CA HIS A 561 -15.13 48.69 -6.40
C HIS A 561 -13.61 48.41 -6.54
N ASP A 562 -13.20 47.14 -6.53
CA ASP A 562 -12.99 46.42 -7.80
C ASP A 562 -12.79 44.91 -7.59
N SER A 563 -13.36 44.15 -8.51
CA SER A 563 -13.54 42.70 -8.51
C SER A 563 -12.35 41.96 -9.12
N GLY A 564 -11.82 40.97 -8.40
CA GLY A 564 -10.79 40.04 -8.88
C GLY A 564 -10.82 38.70 -8.15
N ASN A 565 -11.83 37.88 -8.42
CA ASN A 565 -11.94 36.50 -7.94
C ASN A 565 -10.91 35.61 -8.65
N VAL A 566 -9.88 35.16 -7.94
CA VAL A 566 -9.05 34.01 -8.36
C VAL A 566 -9.59 32.77 -7.65
N SER A 567 -10.50 32.08 -8.34
CA SER A 567 -11.04 30.79 -7.93
C SER A 567 -10.11 29.68 -8.44
N MET A 568 -9.49 28.96 -7.51
CA MET A 568 -8.83 27.66 -7.74
C MET A 568 -9.84 26.65 -8.31
N PRO A 569 -9.59 25.96 -9.42
CA PRO A 569 -10.47 24.89 -9.90
C PRO A 569 -10.16 23.57 -9.19
N ALA A 570 -11.22 22.93 -8.71
CA ALA A 570 -11.21 21.60 -8.12
C ALA A 570 -10.87 20.51 -9.14
N VAL A 571 -9.98 19.59 -8.75
CA VAL A 571 -9.62 18.38 -9.49
C VAL A 571 -10.81 17.42 -9.49
N SER A 572 -11.62 17.45 -10.55
CA SER A 572 -12.63 16.43 -10.84
C SER A 572 -11.99 15.22 -11.51
N ARG A 573 -11.83 14.12 -10.77
CA ARG A 573 -11.67 12.79 -11.35
C ARG A 573 -13.01 12.36 -11.96
N LYS A 574 -13.09 12.34 -13.29
CA LYS A 574 -14.15 11.64 -14.04
C LYS A 574 -13.53 10.51 -14.85
N THR A 575 -13.77 9.30 -14.36
CA THR A 575 -13.77 8.06 -15.12
C THR A 575 -15.00 8.03 -16.03
N SER A 576 -14.83 7.89 -17.34
CA SER A 576 -15.78 7.14 -18.19
C SER A 576 -15.28 7.03 -19.62
N SER A 577 -14.93 5.80 -19.97
CA SER A 577 -15.04 5.19 -21.27
C SER A 577 -16.41 5.43 -21.92
N THR A 578 -16.45 5.91 -23.16
CA THR A 578 -17.42 5.43 -24.17
C THR A 578 -16.95 5.75 -25.58
N SER A 579 -17.03 4.72 -26.40
CA SER A 579 -16.77 4.64 -27.84
C SER A 579 -17.55 5.64 -28.69
N SER A 580 -16.85 6.37 -29.55
CA SER A 580 -17.40 6.78 -30.85
C SER A 580 -16.28 6.89 -31.88
N SER A 581 -16.50 6.24 -33.03
CA SER A 581 -15.67 6.30 -34.22
C SER A 581 -15.60 7.72 -34.77
N GLY A 582 -14.40 8.29 -34.89
CA GLY A 582 -14.23 9.55 -35.59
C GLY A 582 -12.84 10.14 -35.40
N LYS A 583 -11.96 9.90 -36.39
CA LYS A 583 -10.66 10.55 -36.62
C LYS A 583 -9.76 10.58 -35.38
N THR A 584 -8.79 9.66 -35.37
CA THR A 584 -7.63 9.69 -34.48
C THR A 584 -7.09 11.11 -34.35
N LYS A 585 -7.43 11.80 -33.25
CA LYS A 585 -6.61 12.89 -32.75
C LYS A 585 -5.28 12.23 -32.42
N GLY A 586 -4.31 12.37 -33.32
CA GLY A 586 -2.95 11.98 -33.00
C GLY A 586 -2.53 12.75 -31.75
N ASP A 587 -1.79 12.10 -30.87
CA ASP A 587 -1.25 12.75 -29.70
C ASP A 587 -0.27 13.83 -30.18
N TYR A 588 -0.69 15.10 -30.10
CA TYR A 588 0.15 16.24 -30.37
C TYR A 588 0.81 16.68 -29.07
N LEU A 589 2.13 16.83 -29.10
CA LEU A 589 2.90 17.43 -28.02
C LEU A 589 2.88 18.96 -28.21
N THR A 590 2.74 19.73 -27.15
CA THR A 590 2.69 21.20 -27.23
C THR A 590 3.89 21.84 -26.55
N CYS A 591 4.45 22.90 -27.15
CA CYS A 591 5.49 23.69 -26.50
C CYS A 591 4.90 24.44 -25.29
N PRO A 592 5.44 24.29 -24.07
CA PRO A 592 4.87 24.92 -22.88
C PRO A 592 5.00 26.45 -22.86
N LYS A 593 5.86 27.02 -23.72
CA LYS A 593 6.07 28.48 -23.80
C LYS A 593 5.05 29.17 -24.72
N CYS A 594 4.82 28.63 -25.91
CA CYS A 594 3.98 29.26 -26.94
C CYS A 594 2.73 28.46 -27.35
N ASN A 595 2.52 27.27 -26.77
CA ASN A 595 1.46 26.30 -27.12
C ASN A 595 1.44 25.84 -28.58
N GLN A 596 2.55 25.94 -29.30
CA GLN A 596 2.65 25.39 -30.65
C GLN A 596 2.58 23.85 -30.61
N GLU A 597 1.71 23.25 -31.42
CA GLU A 597 1.49 21.80 -31.53
C GLU A 597 2.52 21.13 -32.46
N PHE A 598 3.06 20.00 -32.03
CA PHE A 598 4.01 19.15 -32.74
C PHE A 598 3.45 17.72 -32.75
N SER A 599 3.55 17.02 -33.88
CA SER A 599 3.15 15.62 -33.91
C SER A 599 4.12 14.74 -33.12
N GLU A 600 3.68 13.58 -32.63
CA GLU A 600 4.52 12.62 -31.89
C GLU A 600 5.82 12.22 -32.64
N LYS A 601 5.81 12.26 -33.99
CA LYS A 601 7.00 11.99 -34.81
C LYS A 601 8.00 13.16 -34.87
N GLN A 602 7.66 14.32 -34.31
CA GLN A 602 8.43 15.57 -34.34
C GLN A 602 8.98 15.95 -32.96
N GLU A 603 9.29 14.96 -32.12
CA GLU A 603 9.85 15.18 -30.79
C GLU A 603 11.16 16.00 -30.83
N GLN A 604 12.04 15.73 -31.80
CA GLN A 604 13.27 16.52 -32.00
C GLN A 604 13.00 17.98 -32.38
N ASP A 605 11.98 18.24 -33.22
CA ASP A 605 11.62 19.59 -33.62
C ASP A 605 11.02 20.37 -32.43
N LEU A 606 10.23 19.70 -31.58
CA LEU A 606 9.71 20.28 -30.34
C LEU A 606 10.84 20.69 -29.39
N LEU A 607 11.84 19.82 -29.19
CA LEU A 607 12.99 20.11 -28.32
C LEU A 607 13.82 21.29 -28.86
N ALA A 608 14.13 21.29 -30.16
CA ALA A 608 14.83 22.42 -30.81
C ALA A 608 14.00 23.72 -30.72
N HIS A 609 12.68 23.62 -30.82
CA HIS A 609 11.79 24.75 -30.65
C HIS A 609 11.78 25.27 -29.22
N ILE A 610 11.72 24.41 -28.19
CA ILE A 610 11.73 24.82 -26.77
C ILE A 610 13.01 25.61 -26.42
N GLU A 611 14.15 25.24 -27.01
CA GLU A 611 15.42 25.95 -26.82
C GLU A 611 15.43 27.36 -27.46
N GLN A 612 14.76 27.52 -28.60
CA GLN A 612 14.73 28.80 -29.34
C GLN A 612 13.53 29.68 -28.99
N CYS A 613 12.48 29.10 -28.41
CA CYS A 613 11.25 29.79 -28.04
C CYS A 613 11.52 30.69 -26.83
N LYS A 614 11.36 32.00 -27.05
CA LYS A 614 11.47 33.05 -26.02
C LYS A 614 10.05 33.42 -25.57
N ASP A 615 9.89 33.62 -24.26
CA ASP A 615 8.62 33.94 -23.61
C ASP A 615 7.95 35.21 -24.16
#